data_AF-A0A8J8C4P9-F1
#
_entry.id   AF-A0A8J8C4P9-F1
#
_cell.length_a   1.000
_cell.length_b   1.000
_cell.length_c   1.000
_cell.angle_alpha   90.00
_cell.angle_beta   90.00
_cell.angle_gamma   90.00
#
_symmetry.space_group_name_H-M   'P 1'
#
loop_
_entity.id
_entity.type
_entity.pdbx_description
1 polymer ?
#
loop_
_entity_poly.entity_id
_entity_poly.type
_entity_poly.pdbx_seq_one_letter_code
_entity_poly.pdbx_strand_id
1 'polypeptide(L)'
;QEDPQNLTTEQRKAKRGSRVFLDIMRNSYAQTSVAPYAVRAKPGAPVATPLEWRELEDVTSQSYTITTVLERMSQKSDPWKSLYSEARPLPQL
;
A
#
# COMPACT_ATOMS: atom_id res chain seq x y z
N GLN A 1 2.55 -16.66 -15.48
CA GLN A 1 3.07 -15.64 -14.55
C GLN A 1 4.26 -15.00 -15.22
N GLU A 2 4.29 -13.67 -15.30
CA GLU A 2 5.36 -12.93 -15.97
C GLU A 2 6.66 -12.91 -15.15
N ASP A 3 6.56 -12.88 -13.81
CA ASP A 3 7.72 -12.91 -12.91
C ASP A 3 7.57 -13.97 -11.78
N PRO A 4 7.71 -15.26 -12.09
CA PRO A 4 7.60 -16.34 -11.10
C PRO A 4 8.81 -16.46 -10.16
N GLN A 5 9.92 -15.78 -10.49
CA GLN A 5 11.15 -15.80 -9.70
C GLN A 5 11.08 -14.87 -8.50
N ASN A 6 10.37 -13.73 -8.62
CA ASN A 6 10.21 -12.77 -7.54
C ASN A 6 8.82 -12.75 -6.92
N LEU A 7 7.77 -13.22 -7.62
CA LEU A 7 6.38 -13.13 -7.16
C LEU A 7 5.76 -14.52 -6.88
N THR A 8 4.82 -14.58 -5.95
CA THR A 8 4.06 -15.80 -5.65
C THR A 8 2.67 -15.52 -5.09
N THR A 9 1.72 -16.43 -5.35
CA THR A 9 0.40 -16.46 -4.71
C THR A 9 0.28 -17.60 -3.70
N GLU A 10 1.39 -18.27 -3.35
CA GLU A 10 1.40 -19.35 -2.36
C GLU A 10 1.06 -18.83 -0.96
N GLN A 11 -0.10 -19.25 -0.45
CA GLN A 11 -0.60 -18.83 0.86
C GLN A 11 0.30 -19.34 2.00
N ARG A 12 0.88 -20.54 1.88
CA ARG A 12 1.74 -21.10 2.93
C ARG A 12 3.11 -20.43 2.89
N LYS A 13 3.51 -19.78 4.00
CA LYS A 13 4.82 -19.11 4.12
C LYS A 13 6.00 -20.01 3.71
N ALA A 14 5.98 -21.27 4.11
CA ALA A 14 7.01 -22.25 3.77
C ALA A 14 7.18 -22.48 2.24
N LYS A 15 6.15 -22.22 1.44
CA LYS A 15 6.17 -22.36 -0.03
C LYS A 15 6.56 -21.07 -0.76
N ARG A 16 6.72 -19.95 -0.05
CA ARG A 16 7.02 -18.65 -0.67
C ARG A 16 8.50 -18.51 -1.03
N GLY A 17 9.40 -19.07 -0.22
CA GLY A 17 10.84 -18.83 -0.37
C GLY A 17 11.17 -17.35 -0.12
N SER A 18 12.02 -16.76 -0.98
CA SER A 18 12.39 -15.33 -0.94
C SER A 18 11.43 -14.40 -1.70
N ARG A 19 10.34 -14.94 -2.26
CA ARG A 19 9.44 -14.21 -3.15
C ARG A 19 8.45 -13.33 -2.41
N VAL A 20 8.07 -12.23 -3.05
CA VAL A 20 6.99 -11.36 -2.61
C VAL A 20 5.65 -12.07 -2.80
N PHE A 21 4.87 -12.18 -1.72
CA PHE A 21 3.52 -12.73 -1.76
C PHE A 21 2.53 -11.67 -2.24
N LEU A 22 1.87 -11.94 -3.35
CA LEU A 22 0.74 -11.16 -3.85
C LEU A 22 -0.49 -11.51 -3.00
N ASP A 23 -0.76 -10.74 -1.95
CA ASP A 23 -1.86 -10.97 -1.01
C ASP A 23 -3.23 -10.62 -1.60
N ILE A 24 -3.71 -11.47 -2.51
CA ILE A 24 -5.03 -11.36 -3.14
C ILE A 24 -6.19 -11.59 -2.16
N MET A 25 -5.91 -12.07 -0.94
CA MET A 25 -6.93 -12.47 0.03
C MET A 25 -7.66 -11.29 0.63
N ARG A 26 -7.17 -10.05 0.44
CA ARG A 26 -7.82 -8.83 0.95
C ARG A 26 -9.12 -8.47 0.23
N ASN A 27 -9.35 -9.02 -0.95
CA ASN A 27 -10.53 -8.72 -1.78
C ASN A 27 -11.72 -9.65 -1.48
N SER A 28 -11.86 -10.11 -0.24
CA SER A 28 -12.95 -10.98 0.20
C SER A 28 -13.78 -10.32 1.29
N TYR A 29 -15.02 -10.78 1.47
CA TYR A 29 -15.90 -10.27 2.50
C TYR A 29 -15.25 -10.34 3.90
N ALA A 30 -15.50 -9.31 4.72
CA ALA A 30 -14.98 -9.13 6.07
C ALA A 30 -13.44 -9.00 6.20
N GLN A 31 -12.71 -8.85 5.10
CA GLN A 31 -11.28 -8.57 5.14
C GLN A 31 -11.02 -7.09 5.43
N THR A 32 -9.87 -6.81 6.05
CA THR A 32 -9.48 -5.46 6.43
C THR A 32 -8.16 -5.06 5.78
N SER A 33 -8.10 -3.76 5.47
CA SER A 33 -6.90 -3.03 5.08
C SER A 33 -6.77 -1.82 5.98
N VAL A 34 -5.55 -1.36 6.19
CA VAL A 34 -5.32 -0.13 6.96
C VAL A 34 -5.91 1.04 6.17
N ALA A 35 -6.73 1.86 6.83
CA ALA A 35 -7.30 3.05 6.20
C ALA A 35 -6.18 4.06 5.84
N PRO A 36 -6.29 4.78 4.71
CA PRO A 36 -5.40 5.90 4.41
C PRO A 36 -5.30 6.87 5.59
N TYR A 37 -4.09 7.35 5.86
CA TYR A 37 -3.76 8.25 6.97
C TYR A 37 -3.94 7.65 8.38
N ALA A 38 -4.25 6.35 8.51
CA ALA A 38 -4.25 5.71 9.82
C ALA A 38 -2.84 5.55 10.41
N VAL A 39 -2.72 5.82 11.70
CA VAL A 39 -1.49 5.61 12.47
C VAL A 39 -1.26 4.12 12.72
N ARG A 40 -0.01 3.67 12.63
CA ARG A 40 0.40 2.29 12.92
C ARG A 40 0.98 2.20 14.32
N ALA A 41 0.62 1.14 15.05
CA ALA A 41 1.22 0.79 16.33
C ALA A 41 2.65 0.23 16.14
N LYS A 42 3.59 1.10 15.76
CA LYS A 42 5.02 0.83 15.59
C LYS A 42 5.83 1.97 16.21
N PRO A 43 7.10 1.73 16.58
CA PRO A 43 7.99 2.80 17.03
C PRO A 43 7.99 3.99 16.05
N GLY A 44 7.89 5.20 16.58
CA GLY A 44 7.79 6.42 15.78
C GLY A 44 6.39 6.73 15.23
N ALA A 45 5.38 5.91 15.50
CA ALA A 45 3.99 6.13 15.07
C ALA A 45 3.85 6.46 13.56
N PRO A 46 4.32 5.59 12.66
CA PRO A 46 4.25 5.84 11.22
C PRO A 46 2.80 5.84 10.72
N VAL A 47 2.54 6.58 9.66
CA VAL A 47 1.21 6.81 9.08
C VAL A 47 1.11 6.12 7.72
N ALA A 48 -0.03 5.48 7.43
CA ALA A 48 -0.32 4.89 6.13
C ALA A 48 -0.64 5.98 5.08
N THR A 49 0.39 6.72 4.67
CA THR A 49 0.26 7.92 3.84
C THR A 49 0.17 7.56 2.35
N PRO A 50 -0.88 7.98 1.63
CA PRO A 50 -0.96 7.88 0.16
C PRO A 50 0.17 8.64 -0.54
N LEU A 51 0.74 8.06 -1.58
CA LEU A 51 1.91 8.59 -2.31
C LEU A 51 1.65 8.65 -3.81
N GLU A 52 2.35 9.56 -4.50
CA GLU A 52 2.52 9.52 -5.95
C GLU A 52 3.57 8.46 -6.31
N TRP A 53 3.46 7.87 -7.51
CA TRP A 53 4.38 6.82 -7.98
C TRP A 53 5.86 7.24 -7.94
N ARG A 54 6.16 8.50 -8.30
CA ARG A 54 7.51 9.06 -8.30
C ARG A 54 8.15 9.15 -6.91
N GLU A 55 7.37 9.07 -5.83
CA GLU A 55 7.89 9.14 -4.47
C GLU A 55 8.43 7.79 -3.99
N LEU A 56 8.10 6.68 -4.65
CA LEU A 56 8.35 5.33 -4.12
C LEU A 56 9.84 4.97 -4.01
N GLU A 57 10.71 5.57 -4.82
CA GLU A 57 12.15 5.28 -4.80
C GLU A 57 12.86 5.91 -3.59
N ASP A 58 12.29 7.00 -3.04
CA ASP A 58 12.94 7.83 -2.02
C ASP A 58 12.40 7.59 -0.60
N VAL A 59 11.39 6.71 -0.45
CA VAL A 59 10.67 6.53 0.82
C VAL A 59 10.68 5.09 1.29
N THR A 60 10.51 4.94 2.59
CA THR A 60 10.23 3.66 3.24
C THR A 60 8.79 3.66 3.73
N SER A 61 8.28 2.46 4.08
CA SER A 61 6.96 2.31 4.71
C SER A 61 6.76 3.07 6.03
N GLN A 62 7.80 3.72 6.57
CA GLN A 62 7.77 4.46 7.84
C GLN A 62 8.27 5.92 7.68
N SER A 63 8.46 6.41 6.46
CA SER A 63 8.97 7.77 6.22
C SER A 63 8.08 8.89 6.76
N TYR A 64 6.77 8.64 6.84
CA TYR A 64 5.80 9.60 7.38
C TYR A 64 5.26 9.12 8.73
N THR A 65 5.23 10.03 9.69
CA THR A 65 4.78 9.79 11.07
C THR A 65 3.75 10.82 11.48
N ILE A 66 3.16 10.67 12.68
CA ILE A 66 2.24 11.67 13.23
C ILE A 66 2.85 13.07 13.33
N THR A 67 4.17 13.20 13.43
CA THR A 67 4.84 14.51 13.53
C THR A 67 5.20 15.11 12.17
N THR A 68 5.34 14.30 11.11
CA THR A 68 5.78 14.78 9.78
C THR A 68 4.68 14.79 8.73
N VAL A 69 3.58 14.06 8.94
CA VAL A 69 2.53 13.90 7.92
C VAL A 69 1.81 15.21 7.60
N LEU A 70 1.61 16.09 8.58
CA LEU A 70 0.93 17.38 8.36
C LEU A 70 1.77 18.34 7.50
N GLU A 71 3.10 18.34 7.69
CA GLU A 71 4.01 19.11 6.84
C GLU A 71 3.99 18.59 5.40
N ARG A 72 4.01 17.27 5.21
CA ARG A 72 3.85 16.69 3.88
C ARG A 72 2.56 17.15 3.21
N MET A 73 1.43 17.14 3.94
CA MET A 73 0.12 17.53 3.42
C MET A 73 0.02 19.02 3.08
N SER A 74 0.84 19.89 3.70
CA SER A 74 0.87 21.31 3.34
C SER A 74 1.67 21.59 2.07
N GLN A 75 2.64 20.72 1.76
CA GLN A 75 3.54 20.87 0.60
C GLN A 75 3.00 20.21 -0.67
N LYS A 76 2.09 19.24 -0.55
CA LYS A 76 1.62 18.41 -1.67
C LYS A 76 0.09 18.31 -1.69
N SER A 77 -0.48 18.31 -2.89
CA SER A 77 -1.87 17.90 -3.08
C SER A 77 -2.04 16.42 -2.69
N ASP A 78 -3.23 16.04 -2.23
CA ASP A 78 -3.56 14.64 -1.94
C ASP A 78 -3.46 13.79 -3.22
N PRO A 79 -2.56 12.78 -3.28
CA PRO A 79 -2.41 11.93 -4.44
C PRO A 79 -3.67 11.10 -4.74
N TRP A 80 -4.54 10.90 -3.74
CA TRP A 80 -5.77 10.12 -3.87
C TRP A 80 -7.02 10.97 -4.08
N LYS A 81 -6.88 12.30 -4.31
CA LYS A 81 -8.01 13.22 -4.52
C LYS A 81 -9.01 12.74 -5.59
N SER A 82 -8.53 12.10 -6.65
CA SER A 82 -9.34 11.61 -7.77
C SER A 82 -9.66 10.11 -7.70
N LEU A 83 -9.35 9.42 -6.59
CA LEU A 83 -9.48 7.97 -6.48
C LEU A 83 -10.88 7.47 -6.84
N TYR A 84 -11.92 8.12 -6.29
CA TYR A 84 -13.30 7.71 -6.53
C TYR A 84 -13.80 8.06 -7.94
N SER A 85 -13.34 9.18 -8.51
CA SER A 85 -13.72 9.56 -9.88
C SER A 85 -13.08 8.67 -10.95
N GLU A 86 -11.97 8.00 -10.62
CA GLU A 86 -11.26 7.07 -11.52
C GLU A 86 -11.72 5.62 -11.39
N ALA A 87 -12.78 5.33 -10.62
CA ALA A 87 -13.30 3.97 -10.49
C ALA A 87 -13.68 3.37 -11.86
N ARG A 88 -13.22 2.15 -12.16
CA ARG A 88 -13.51 1.43 -13.40
C ARG A 88 -14.10 0.05 -13.11
N PRO A 89 -14.99 -0.49 -13.96
CA PRO A 89 -15.35 -1.89 -13.91
C PRO A 89 -14.13 -2.77 -14.24
N LEU A 90 -14.14 -4.02 -13.78
CA LEU A 90 -13.15 -4.99 -14.21
C LEU A 90 -13.30 -5.25 -15.72
N PRO A 91 -12.21 -5.27 -16.50
CA PRO A 91 -12.28 -5.71 -17.88
C PRO A 91 -12.69 -7.19 -17.93
N GLN A 92 -13.27 -7.62 -19.07
CA GLN A 92 -13.42 -9.05 -19.32
C GLN A 92 -12.02 -9.68 -19.40
N LEU A 93 -11.79 -10.65 -18.53
CA LEU A 93 -10.55 -11.43 -18.42
C LEU A 93 -10.60 -12.67 -19.30
#